data_AF-A0A654A771-F1
#
_entry.id   AF-A0A654A771-F1
#
_cell.length_a   1.000
_cell.length_b   1.000
_cell.length_c   1.000
_cell.angle_alpha   90.00
_cell.angle_beta   90.00
_cell.angle_gamma   90.00
#
_symmetry.space_group_name_H-M   'P 1'
#
loop_
_entity.id
_entity.type
_entity.pdbx_description
1 polymer ?
#
loop_
_entity_poly.entity_id
_entity_poly.type
_entity_poly.pdbx_seq_one_letter_code
_entity_poly.pdbx_strand_id
1 'polypeptide(L)' 'MTTKVMVTILSLFADIERSYILERTQAGRIKYVENGGKLGRTPKINKSKNDLILELLDQGKTKQENC' A
#
# COMPACT_ATOMS: atom_id res chain seq x y z
N MET A 1 34.38 -24.43 9.57
CA MET A 1 34.20 -23.06 10.09
C MET A 1 34.21 -22.00 8.98
N THR A 2 35.08 -22.10 7.98
CA THR A 2 35.25 -21.15 6.86
C THR A 2 34.00 -20.92 6.01
N THR A 3 33.27 -21.98 5.62
CA THR A 3 32.03 -21.85 4.83
C THR A 3 30.93 -21.09 5.57
N LYS A 4 30.83 -21.28 6.90
CA LYS A 4 29.84 -20.58 7.74
C LYS A 4 30.11 -19.08 7.76
N VAL A 5 31.38 -18.69 7.91
CA VAL A 5 31.79 -17.28 7.86
C VAL A 5 31.52 -16.66 6.49
N MET A 6 31.84 -17.38 5.40
CA MET A 6 31.55 -16.91 4.04
C MET A 6 30.05 -16.69 3.80
N VAL A 7 29.20 -17.64 4.19
CA VAL A 7 27.74 -17.52 4.05
C VAL A 7 27.24 -16.32 4.85
N THR A 8 27.69 -16.14 6.09
CA THR A 8 27.30 -14.99 6.91
C THR A 8 27.68 -13.66 6.28
N ILE A 9 28.90 -13.54 5.74
CA ILE A 9 29.34 -12.31 5.06
C ILE A 9 28.45 -12.03 3.84
N LEU A 10 28.18 -13.03 3.02
CA LEU A 10 27.32 -12.87 1.84
C LEU A 10 25.87 -12.51 2.22
N SER A 11 25.33 -13.09 3.30
CA SER A 11 24.02 -12.71 3.81
C SER A 11 23.98 -11.25 4.27
N LEU A 12 25.02 -10.77 4.97
CA LEU A 12 25.10 -9.38 5.40
C LEU A 12 25.11 -8.41 4.22
N PHE A 13 25.85 -8.73 3.15
CA PHE A 13 25.84 -7.91 1.94
C PHE A 13 24.47 -7.87 1.27
N ALA A 14 23.78 -9.01 1.19
CA ALA A 14 22.42 -9.06 0.65
C ALA A 14 21.43 -8.22 1.47
N ASP A 15 21.55 -8.24 2.81
CA ASP A 15 20.72 -7.44 3.70
C ASP A 15 20.98 -5.94 3.55
N ILE A 16 22.24 -5.54 3.37
CA ILE A 16 22.63 -4.15 3.12
C ILE A 16 22.05 -3.67 1.79
N GLU A 17 22.22 -4.44 0.71
CA GLU A 17 21.68 -4.08 -0.61
C GLU A 17 20.16 -3.94 -0.56
N ARG A 18 19.46 -4.89 0.08
CA ARG A 18 18.01 -4.84 0.24
C ARG A 18 17.56 -3.61 1.02
N SER A 19 18.28 -3.25 2.08
CA SER A 19 17.97 -2.07 2.90
C SER A 19 18.11 -0.79 2.10
N TYR A 20 19.19 -0.65 1.31
CA TYR A 20 19.39 0.51 0.44
C TYR A 20 18.29 0.67 -0.61
N ILE A 21 17.86 -0.44 -1.23
CA ILE A 21 16.74 -0.43 -2.17
C ILE A 21 15.46 0.05 -1.49
N LEU A 22 15.16 -0.48 -0.30
CA LEU A 22 13.96 -0.11 0.46
C LEU A 22 13.95 1.37 0.84
N GLU A 23 15.06 1.89 1.36
CA GLU A 23 15.22 3.30 1.74
C GLU A 23 14.96 4.22 0.55
N ARG A 24 15.58 3.93 -0.60
CA ARG A 24 15.41 4.72 -1.83
C ARG A 24 13.98 4.65 -2.35
N THR A 25 13.37 3.47 -2.35
CA THR A 25 11.96 3.31 -2.74
C THR A 25 11.02 4.04 -1.79
N GLN A 26 11.28 4.02 -0.49
CA GLN A 26 10.48 4.72 0.50
C GLN A 26 10.59 6.23 0.36
N ALA A 27 11.80 6.77 0.15
CA ALA A 27 12.02 8.19 -0.12
C ALA A 27 11.23 8.65 -1.36
N GLY A 28 11.28 7.88 -2.45
CA GLY A 28 10.49 8.17 -3.65
C GLY A 28 8.98 8.11 -3.41
N ARG A 29 8.51 7.12 -2.64
CA ARG A 29 7.11 6.97 -2.25
C ARG A 29 6.62 8.16 -1.42
N ILE A 30 7.41 8.60 -0.45
CA ILE A 30 7.08 9.76 0.40
C ILE A 30 6.93 11.00 -0.48
N LYS A 31 7.91 11.28 -1.35
CA LYS A 31 7.86 12.41 -2.28
C LYS A 31 6.64 12.36 -3.20
N TYR A 32 6.24 11.17 -3.67
CA TYR A 32 5.03 11.02 -4.49
C TYR A 32 3.75 11.39 -3.72
N VAL A 33 3.63 10.96 -2.46
CA VAL A 33 2.48 11.31 -1.61
C VAL A 33 2.47 12.79 -1.25
N GLU A 34 3.62 13.37 -0.93
CA GLU A 34 3.76 14.82 -0.68
C GLU A 34 3.31 15.65 -1.89
N ASN A 35 3.55 15.17 -3.10
CA ASN A 35 3.08 15.79 -4.34
C ASN A 35 1.60 15.51 -4.66
N GLY A 36 0.83 14.96 -3.72
CA GLY A 36 -0.60 14.67 -3.88
C GLY A 36 -0.94 13.33 -4.54
N GLY A 37 0.06 12.49 -4.77
CA GLY A 37 -0.12 11.13 -5.26
C GLY A 37 -0.90 10.26 -4.26
N LYS A 38 -1.90 9.51 -4.74
CA LYS A 38 -2.72 8.63 -3.90
C LYS A 38 -2.21 7.19 -3.99
N LEU A 39 -1.87 6.61 -2.84
CA LEU A 39 -1.48 5.22 -2.74
C LEU A 39 -2.70 4.32 -2.52
N GLY A 40 -2.50 3.01 -2.76
CA GLY A 40 -3.55 2.00 -2.59
C GLY A 40 -4.44 1.87 -3.82
N ARG A 41 -5.54 1.13 -3.66
CA ARG A 41 -6.47 0.86 -4.76
C ARG A 41 -7.33 2.08 -5.02
N THR A 42 -7.41 2.52 -6.27
CA THR A 42 -8.37 3.55 -6.69
C THR A 42 -9.80 3.10 -6.36
N PRO A 43 -10.62 3.91 -5.67
CA PRO A 43 -12.00 3.57 -5.39
C PRO A 43 -12.74 3.36 -6.72
N LYS A 44 -13.37 2.19 -6.88
CA LYS A 44 -14.17 1.87 -8.07
C LYS A 44 -15.54 2.55 -8.06
N ILE A 45 -16.03 2.88 -6.87
CA ILE A 45 -17.32 3.54 -6.68
C ILE A 45 -17.06 5.04 -6.66
N ASN A 46 -17.76 5.77 -7.54
CA ASN A 46 -17.68 7.23 -7.58
C ASN A 46 -18.38 7.82 -6.34
N LYS A 47 -17.98 9.02 -5.93
CA LYS A 47 -18.52 9.72 -4.74
C LYS A 47 -20.06 9.81 -4.78
N SER A 48 -20.62 10.19 -5.92
CA SER A 48 -22.09 10.26 -6.12
C SER A 48 -22.81 8.92 -5.88
N LYS A 49 -22.19 7.79 -6.22
CA LYS A 49 -22.78 6.46 -5.95
C LYS A 49 -22.67 6.12 -4.47
N ASN A 50 -21.58 6.50 -3.81
CA ASN A 50 -21.47 6.36 -2.36
C ASN A 50 -22.51 7.21 -1.62
N ASP A 51 -22.71 8.45 -2.04
CA ASP A 51 -23.69 9.36 -1.44
C ASP A 51 -25.11 8.79 -1.59
N LEU A 52 -25.45 8.27 -2.77
CA LEU A 52 -26.72 7.57 -3.00
C LEU A 52 -26.88 6.32 -2.11
N ILE A 53 -25.82 5.52 -1.94
CA ILE A 53 -25.87 4.35 -1.05
C ILE A 53 -26.10 4.78 0.40
N LEU A 54 -25.48 5.87 0.85
CA LEU A 54 -25.67 6.40 2.21
C LEU A 54 -27.11 6.89 2.43
N GLU A 55 -27.69 7.60 1.46
CA GLU A 55 -29.09 8.02 1.51
C GLU A 55 -30.06 6.83 1.55
N LEU A 56 -29.82 5.80 0.73
CA LEU A 56 -30.66 4.60 0.70
C LEU A 56 -30.57 3.79 2.02
N LEU A 57 -29.42 3.82 2.69
CA LEU A 57 -29.25 3.21 4.01
C LEU A 57 -29.99 4.00 5.10
N ASP A 58 -29.99 5.34 5.03
CA ASP A 58 -30.75 6.22 5.96
C ASP A 58 -32.26 6.03 5.81
N GLN A 59 -32.73 5.76 4.57
CA GLN A 59 -34.11 5.37 4.27
C GLN A 59 -34.48 3.95 4.73
N GLY A 60 -33.55 3.22 5.38
CA GLY A 60 -33.79 1.90 5.93
C GLY A 60 -33.77 0.74 4.93
N LYS A 61 -33.29 0.96 3.69
CA LYS A 61 -33.17 -0.13 2.72
C LYS A 61 -32.07 -1.11 3.11
N THR A 62 -32.34 -2.40 2.90
CA THR A 62 -31.45 -3.46 3.36
C THR A 62 -30.27 -3.65 2.42
N LYS A 63 -29.16 -4.20 2.96
CA LYS A 63 -27.94 -4.46 2.18
C LYS A 63 -28.17 -5.34 0.95
N GLN A 64 -29.19 -6.21 0.97
CA GLN A 64 -29.53 -7.10 -0.15
C GLN A 64 -30.17 -6.37 -1.34
N GLU A 65 -30.84 -5.24 -1.11
CA GLU A 65 -31.51 -4.45 -2.17
C GLU A 65 -30.56 -3.44 -2.83
N ASN A 66 -29.45 -3.12 -2.16
CA ASN A 66 -28.49 -2.09 -2.56
C ASN A 66 -27.14 -2.65 -3.04
N CYS A 67 -27.01 -3.98 -3.13
CA CYS A 67 -25.81 -4.69 -3.61
C CYS A 67 -25.70 -4.72 -5.15
#